data_AF-A0A970ERX4-F1
#
_entry.id   AF-A0A970ERX4-F1
#
_cell.length_a   1.000
_cell.length_b   1.000
_cell.length_c   1.000
_cell.angle_alpha   90.00
_cell.angle_beta   90.00
_cell.angle_gamma   90.00
#
_symmetry.space_group_name_H-M   'P 1'
#
loop_
_entity.id
_entity.type
_entity.pdbx_description
1 polymer ?
#
loop_
_entity_poly.entity_id
_entity_poly.type
_entity_poly.pdbx_seq_one_letter_code
_entity_poly.pdbx_strand_id
1 'polypeptide(L)'
;MRKNRFSAISSAITSTVLLILILLTVGGALYSCSSGATTSDYTIITPSVNPGDTLTGDDFIMVAASVKGKYTATIDDPIDTSTPGTYPVLVTVKGNGIEKTYECKYTVRSYVREVVRLEAGFTNIDVNQFLDERVISAVGNVTAFIEDIDTIYTLGLGSYRVGVNVNGTTYYTTLIIRDTTPPVAEPVTVYIANKSNKPKPEDFVKNVVDATKVTYAFKENYDFDTTSEIPVTIILTDEGGNVTEIESLATCNVDNEPPVISGVKDIEVVVGGTVSYKAGITVTDNSGEKISLKVDNSRVNLSKVGEYEITYSATDSAGNTTIVRAIVRVIDKPKATEEEMYALAEEIFYSFYDASMTQWELARAIFDWTHDNITYSDTVDTDDWVQAAYDGFMLRNGDCFTYASISQALLNIAGIKNMMIERLRYEGETMHYWNLVDIGDGYYHFDACWHSRKTPFNSFMRTDAELEAFCQKYDIEYYYRFDHSKYPARSDVSYYD
;
A
#
# COMPACT_ATOMS: atom_id res chain seq x y z
N MET A 1 7.95 61.95 -40.65
CA MET A 1 7.19 61.58 -41.87
C MET A 1 6.80 60.11 -41.79
N ARG A 2 5.51 59.81 -42.02
CA ARG A 2 4.74 58.53 -42.05
C ARG A 2 3.53 58.65 -41.09
N LYS A 3 2.54 59.51 -41.36
CA LYS A 3 1.40 59.43 -42.30
C LYS A 3 0.51 58.18 -42.13
N ASN A 4 -0.58 58.39 -41.40
CA ASN A 4 -1.99 58.07 -41.68
C ASN A 4 -2.34 56.74 -42.35
N ARG A 5 -3.06 55.89 -41.60
CA ARG A 5 -4.11 54.99 -42.13
C ARG A 5 -5.29 54.91 -41.16
N PHE A 6 -6.28 55.77 -41.35
CA PHE A 6 -7.66 55.50 -40.98
C PHE A 6 -8.52 56.02 -42.13
N SER A 7 -8.98 55.11 -42.98
CA SER A 7 -9.97 55.41 -44.01
C SER A 7 -11.05 54.34 -43.98
N ALA A 8 -12.26 54.80 -43.69
CA ALA A 8 -13.53 54.38 -44.26
C ALA A 8 -13.84 52.87 -44.31
N ILE A 9 -14.75 52.44 -43.44
CA ILE A 9 -15.76 51.45 -43.79
C ILE A 9 -17.10 52.18 -43.71
N SER A 10 -17.64 52.48 -44.89
CA SER A 10 -18.97 53.05 -45.14
C SER A 10 -19.82 51.98 -45.83
N SER A 11 -21.10 51.99 -45.47
CA SER A 11 -22.24 51.35 -46.16
C SER A 11 -22.39 49.83 -46.01
N ALA A 12 -23.30 49.42 -45.11
CA ALA A 12 -24.46 48.58 -45.41
C ALA A 12 -25.12 48.11 -44.10
N ILE A 13 -26.09 48.87 -43.58
CA ILE A 13 -27.11 48.31 -42.68
C ILE A 13 -28.47 48.74 -43.23
N THR A 14 -29.04 47.86 -44.03
CA THR A 14 -30.44 47.85 -44.44
C THR A 14 -31.34 47.55 -43.24
N SER A 15 -32.35 48.41 -43.05
CA SER A 15 -33.62 48.18 -42.38
C SER A 15 -33.69 47.08 -41.30
N THR A 16 -33.25 47.44 -40.10
CA THR A 16 -33.91 47.00 -38.87
C THR A 16 -34.10 48.27 -38.05
N VAL A 17 -35.33 48.56 -37.64
CA VAL A 17 -35.67 49.70 -36.78
C VAL A 17 -34.93 49.53 -35.46
N LEU A 18 -33.71 50.06 -35.40
CA LEU A 18 -32.94 50.23 -34.18
C LEU A 18 -33.61 51.39 -33.47
N LEU A 19 -34.40 51.08 -32.44
CA LEU A 19 -34.94 52.04 -31.49
C LEU A 19 -33.74 52.69 -30.78
N ILE A 20 -33.17 53.74 -31.37
CA ILE A 20 -32.11 54.52 -30.76
C ILE A 20 -32.75 55.25 -29.59
N LEU A 21 -32.46 54.78 -28.37
CA LEU A 21 -32.77 55.46 -27.12
C LEU A 21 -31.93 56.75 -27.09
N ILE A 22 -32.43 57.84 -27.65
CA ILE A 22 -31.81 59.16 -27.51
C ILE A 22 -32.16 59.66 -26.10
N LEU A 23 -31.27 59.42 -25.13
CA LEU A 23 -31.34 60.02 -23.80
C LEU A 23 -30.86 61.48 -23.92
N LEU A 24 -31.79 62.43 -23.87
CA LEU A 24 -31.49 63.85 -23.71
C LEU A 24 -31.78 64.25 -22.26
N THR A 25 -30.87 65.01 -21.64
CA THR A 25 -31.06 65.58 -20.30
C THR A 25 -31.36 67.06 -20.42
N VAL A 26 -32.56 67.47 -20.02
CA VAL A 26 -32.88 68.87 -19.70
C VAL A 26 -33.49 68.85 -18.30
N GLY A 27 -32.86 69.53 -17.34
CA GLY A 27 -33.38 69.67 -15.97
C GLY A 27 -33.32 68.43 -15.06
N GLY A 28 -32.60 67.36 -15.42
CA GLY A 28 -32.45 66.15 -14.56
C GLY A 28 -33.42 65.01 -14.84
N ALA A 29 -34.37 65.20 -15.76
CA ALA A 29 -35.22 64.15 -16.30
C ALA A 29 -34.50 63.40 -17.44
N LEU A 30 -34.65 62.07 -17.45
CA LEU A 30 -34.20 61.20 -18.55
C LEU A 30 -35.44 60.82 -19.36
N TYR A 31 -35.41 61.10 -20.66
CA TYR A 31 -36.52 60.81 -21.55
C TYR A 31 -36.19 59.59 -22.42
N SER A 32 -37.13 58.64 -22.52
CA SER A 32 -37.05 57.52 -23.47
C SER A 32 -38.25 57.58 -24.42
N CYS A 33 -38.08 57.27 -25.71
CA CYS A 33 -39.17 57.35 -26.69
C CYS A 33 -39.93 56.01 -26.69
N SER A 34 -41.14 55.94 -26.13
CA SER A 34 -41.88 54.67 -26.01
C SER A 34 -43.07 54.48 -26.96
N SER A 35 -43.44 55.44 -27.82
CA SER A 35 -44.55 55.22 -28.76
C SER A 35 -44.40 56.03 -30.04
N GLY A 36 -44.62 55.36 -31.17
CA GLY A 36 -44.24 55.77 -32.53
C GLY A 36 -45.11 56.85 -33.17
N ALA A 37 -45.29 58.00 -32.51
CA ALA A 37 -45.89 59.18 -33.12
C ALA A 37 -44.85 60.30 -33.25
N THR A 38 -43.87 60.09 -34.14
CA THR A 38 -42.95 61.14 -34.58
C THR A 38 -43.60 61.86 -35.77
N THR A 39 -43.82 63.16 -35.62
CA THR A 39 -44.12 64.04 -36.77
C THR A 39 -42.84 64.79 -37.17
N SER A 40 -42.88 65.57 -38.25
CA SER A 40 -41.78 66.52 -38.56
C SER A 40 -41.57 67.56 -37.46
N ASP A 41 -42.57 67.74 -36.58
CA ASP A 41 -42.71 68.90 -35.72
C ASP A 41 -42.52 68.56 -34.23
N TYR A 42 -42.90 67.36 -33.78
CA TYR A 42 -42.70 66.90 -32.39
C TYR A 42 -42.65 65.37 -32.25
N THR A 43 -42.08 64.91 -31.12
CA THR A 43 -41.98 63.50 -30.72
C THR A 43 -42.53 63.29 -29.32
N ILE A 44 -43.34 62.24 -29.11
CA ILE A 44 -43.79 61.83 -27.78
C ILE A 44 -42.68 61.08 -27.05
N ILE A 45 -42.46 61.44 -25.78
CA ILE A 45 -41.46 60.83 -24.90
C ILE A 45 -42.09 60.34 -23.59
N THR A 46 -41.40 59.42 -22.95
CA THR A 46 -41.71 58.85 -21.64
C THR A 46 -40.78 59.49 -20.63
N PRO A 47 -41.26 60.46 -19.84
CA PRO A 47 -40.44 61.07 -18.80
C PRO A 47 -40.19 60.10 -17.65
N SER A 48 -38.98 60.19 -17.08
CA SER A 48 -38.61 59.55 -15.82
C SER A 48 -38.31 60.61 -14.76
N VAL A 49 -39.07 60.58 -13.66
CA VAL A 49 -39.02 61.56 -12.56
C VAL A 49 -38.79 60.91 -11.21
N ASN A 50 -38.35 61.69 -10.23
CA ASN A 50 -38.27 61.24 -8.85
C ASN A 50 -39.66 61.25 -8.19
N PRO A 51 -39.88 60.43 -7.14
CA PRO A 51 -41.09 60.50 -6.35
C PRO A 51 -41.37 61.92 -5.83
N GLY A 52 -42.60 62.39 -6.00
CA GLY A 52 -43.05 63.72 -5.58
C GLY A 52 -42.74 64.87 -6.56
N ASP A 53 -42.01 64.62 -7.64
CA ASP A 53 -41.79 65.63 -8.69
C ASP A 53 -43.09 65.96 -9.42
N THR A 54 -43.26 67.21 -9.83
CA THR A 54 -44.37 67.64 -10.68
C THR A 54 -44.06 67.34 -12.15
N LEU A 55 -44.96 66.66 -12.85
CA LEU A 55 -44.92 66.52 -14.31
C LEU A 55 -45.98 67.39 -14.95
N THR A 56 -45.63 67.98 -16.10
CA THR A 56 -46.53 68.77 -16.94
C THR A 56 -46.64 68.12 -18.31
N GLY A 57 -47.65 68.51 -19.10
CA GLY A 57 -47.85 67.90 -20.42
C GLY A 57 -46.64 68.11 -21.34
N ASP A 58 -45.95 69.23 -21.20
CA ASP A 58 -44.75 69.54 -21.98
C ASP A 58 -43.57 68.57 -21.70
N ASP A 59 -43.56 67.87 -20.56
CA ASP A 59 -42.55 66.83 -20.25
C ASP A 59 -42.73 65.54 -21.07
N PHE A 60 -43.86 65.40 -21.78
CA PHE A 60 -44.17 64.26 -22.63
C PHE A 60 -43.91 64.54 -24.11
N ILE A 61 -43.47 65.75 -24.46
CA ILE A 61 -43.20 66.13 -25.85
C ILE A 61 -41.82 66.76 -26.03
N MET A 62 -41.09 66.30 -27.06
CA MET A 62 -39.96 67.06 -27.61
C MET A 62 -40.39 67.73 -28.91
N VAL A 63 -40.39 69.07 -28.92
CA VAL A 63 -40.76 69.86 -30.09
C VAL A 63 -39.52 70.22 -30.92
N ALA A 64 -39.59 70.07 -32.24
CA ALA A 64 -38.51 70.44 -33.14
C ALA A 64 -38.19 71.94 -33.03
N ALA A 65 -36.89 72.27 -33.04
CA ALA A 65 -36.42 73.65 -32.80
C ALA A 65 -37.03 74.68 -33.78
N SER A 66 -37.36 74.27 -35.01
CA SER A 66 -37.98 75.09 -36.06
C SER A 66 -39.42 75.54 -35.73
N VAL A 67 -40.10 74.86 -34.80
CA VAL A 67 -41.51 75.09 -34.44
C VAL A 67 -41.71 75.24 -32.92
N LYS A 68 -40.62 75.55 -32.20
CA LYS A 68 -40.63 75.73 -30.74
C LYS A 68 -41.68 76.78 -30.32
N GLY A 69 -42.51 76.45 -29.34
CA GLY A 69 -43.59 77.30 -28.83
C GLY A 69 -44.88 77.29 -29.66
N LYS A 70 -44.95 76.54 -30.77
CA LYS A 70 -46.17 76.37 -31.56
C LYS A 70 -47.03 75.18 -31.17
N TYR A 71 -46.48 74.27 -30.37
CA TYR A 71 -47.15 73.11 -29.82
C TYR A 71 -47.01 73.13 -28.30
N THR A 72 -48.10 72.84 -27.61
CA THR A 72 -48.17 72.66 -26.16
C THR A 72 -48.84 71.33 -25.87
N ALA A 73 -48.41 70.65 -24.81
CA ALA A 73 -49.07 69.44 -24.34
C ALA A 73 -49.75 69.66 -23.00
N THR A 74 -50.92 69.05 -22.84
CA THR A 74 -51.67 69.00 -21.58
C THR A 74 -51.84 67.56 -21.17
N ILE A 75 -51.74 67.32 -19.86
CA ILE A 75 -52.10 66.03 -19.28
C ILE A 75 -53.61 66.03 -19.07
N ASP A 76 -54.29 65.01 -19.58
CA ASP A 76 -55.75 64.95 -19.55
C ASP A 76 -56.27 64.44 -18.20
N ASP A 77 -55.49 63.62 -17.49
CA ASP A 77 -55.81 63.03 -16.19
C ASP A 77 -54.82 63.46 -15.08
N PRO A 78 -55.24 63.49 -13.80
CA PRO A 78 -54.34 63.71 -12.68
C PRO A 78 -53.25 62.62 -12.63
N ILE A 79 -52.00 63.05 -12.51
CA ILE A 79 -50.85 62.17 -12.33
C ILE A 79 -50.54 61.98 -10.85
N ASP A 80 -50.18 60.75 -10.48
CA ASP A 80 -49.59 60.46 -9.18
C ASP A 80 -48.11 60.15 -9.36
N THR A 81 -47.26 61.02 -8.83
CA THR A 81 -45.81 60.82 -8.78
C THR A 81 -45.35 60.42 -7.38
N SER A 82 -46.24 60.19 -6.41
CA SER A 82 -45.88 59.85 -5.03
C SER A 82 -45.36 58.41 -4.88
N THR A 83 -45.78 57.51 -5.77
CA THR A 83 -45.46 56.08 -5.70
C THR A 83 -44.59 55.65 -6.90
N PRO A 84 -43.42 55.05 -6.69
CA PRO A 84 -42.61 54.48 -7.76
C PRO A 84 -43.35 53.46 -8.60
N GLY A 85 -43.15 53.52 -9.91
CA GLY A 85 -43.88 52.67 -10.85
C GLY A 85 -43.85 53.23 -12.26
N THR A 86 -44.43 52.49 -13.21
CA THR A 86 -44.69 52.98 -14.55
C THR A 86 -46.18 53.05 -14.76
N TYR A 87 -46.68 54.24 -15.03
CA TYR A 87 -48.11 54.53 -15.09
C TYR A 87 -48.50 54.97 -16.50
N PRO A 88 -49.66 54.53 -17.01
CA PRO A 88 -50.23 55.08 -18.23
C PRO A 88 -50.77 56.50 -17.99
N VAL A 89 -50.74 57.34 -19.01
CA VAL A 89 -51.32 58.68 -18.96
C VAL A 89 -51.74 59.15 -20.35
N LEU A 90 -52.86 59.88 -20.43
CA LEU A 90 -53.31 60.51 -21.67
C LEU A 90 -52.75 61.93 -21.78
N VAL A 91 -52.12 62.22 -22.92
CA VAL A 91 -51.52 63.53 -23.21
C VAL A 91 -52.10 64.07 -24.51
N THR A 92 -52.72 65.25 -24.44
CA THR A 92 -53.24 65.96 -25.60
C THR A 92 -52.27 67.03 -26.06
N VAL A 93 -51.83 66.95 -27.32
CA VAL A 93 -50.95 67.94 -27.96
C VAL A 93 -51.79 68.88 -28.82
N LYS A 94 -51.68 70.19 -28.59
CA LYS A 94 -52.36 71.25 -29.36
C LYS A 94 -51.36 72.19 -30.00
N GLY A 95 -51.53 72.49 -31.30
CA GLY A 95 -50.66 73.42 -32.03
C GLY A 95 -50.85 73.38 -33.54
N ASN A 96 -50.67 74.51 -34.22
CA ASN A 96 -50.82 74.64 -35.70
C ASN A 96 -52.11 74.02 -36.28
N GLY A 97 -53.24 74.13 -35.56
CA GLY A 97 -54.52 73.58 -36.01
C GLY A 97 -54.69 72.07 -35.82
N ILE A 98 -53.73 71.41 -35.16
CA ILE A 98 -53.76 70.00 -34.77
C ILE A 98 -54.10 69.91 -33.28
N GLU A 99 -55.05 69.05 -32.93
CA GLU A 99 -55.38 68.64 -31.56
C GLU A 99 -55.48 67.11 -31.56
N LYS A 100 -54.57 66.44 -30.86
CA LYS A 100 -54.49 64.97 -30.86
C LYS A 100 -54.02 64.43 -29.52
N THR A 101 -54.71 63.40 -29.05
CA THR A 101 -54.42 62.70 -27.78
C THR A 101 -53.60 61.45 -28.01
N TYR A 102 -52.65 61.19 -27.10
CA TYR A 102 -51.76 60.04 -27.12
C TYR A 102 -51.80 59.27 -25.81
N GLU A 103 -51.85 57.95 -25.90
CA GLU A 103 -51.56 57.05 -24.78
C GLU A 103 -50.05 57.03 -24.54
N CYS A 104 -49.65 57.64 -23.43
CA CYS A 104 -48.27 57.77 -22.99
C CYS A 104 -48.04 56.97 -21.71
N LYS A 105 -46.78 56.91 -21.30
CA LYS A 105 -46.38 56.40 -19.99
C LYS A 105 -45.43 57.39 -19.33
N TYR A 106 -45.40 57.41 -18.01
CA TYR A 106 -44.32 58.01 -17.24
C TYR A 106 -43.79 57.01 -16.22
N THR A 107 -42.52 57.19 -15.83
CA THR A 107 -41.88 56.33 -14.84
C THR A 107 -41.46 57.16 -13.64
N VAL A 108 -42.00 56.81 -12.48
CA VAL A 108 -41.53 57.30 -11.18
C VAL A 108 -40.43 56.36 -10.72
N ARG A 109 -39.22 56.89 -10.50
CA ARG A 109 -38.02 56.11 -10.15
C ARG A 109 -38.21 55.37 -8.82
N SER A 110 -37.65 54.16 -8.77
CA SER A 110 -37.59 53.35 -7.55
C SER A 110 -36.75 54.03 -6.47
N TYR A 111 -37.17 53.91 -5.20
CA TYR A 111 -36.34 54.34 -4.06
C TYR A 111 -35.07 53.50 -3.90
N VAL A 112 -35.07 52.28 -4.44
CA VAL A 112 -33.95 51.34 -4.34
C VAL A 112 -33.23 51.18 -5.68
N ARG A 113 -31.93 50.92 -5.61
CA ARG A 113 -31.11 50.54 -6.76
C ARG A 113 -31.63 49.23 -7.35
N GLU A 114 -31.55 49.11 -8.67
CA GLU A 114 -31.91 47.88 -9.36
C GLU A 114 -30.97 46.71 -9.00
N VAL A 115 -29.68 47.00 -8.84
CA VAL A 115 -28.63 46.03 -8.51
C VAL A 115 -27.71 46.59 -7.44
N VAL A 116 -27.43 45.79 -6.43
CA VAL A 116 -26.39 46.02 -5.40
C VAL A 116 -25.36 44.91 -5.50
N ARG A 117 -24.08 45.25 -5.37
CA ARG A 117 -22.98 44.29 -5.40
C ARG A 117 -22.27 44.32 -4.07
N LEU A 118 -22.09 43.16 -3.46
CA LEU A 118 -21.32 42.99 -2.24
C LEU A 118 -20.19 42.00 -2.47
N GLU A 119 -19.06 42.29 -1.83
CA GLU A 119 -17.91 41.39 -1.76
C GLU A 119 -18.18 40.32 -0.71
N ALA A 120 -17.83 39.06 -0.99
CA ALA A 120 -17.92 37.97 -0.03
C ALA A 120 -17.15 38.28 1.27
N GLY A 121 -17.60 37.71 2.40
CA GLY A 121 -17.01 37.99 3.71
C GLY A 121 -17.41 39.33 4.34
N PHE A 122 -18.39 40.03 3.77
CA PHE A 122 -18.99 41.21 4.39
C PHE A 122 -19.53 40.88 5.80
N THR A 123 -19.27 41.75 6.76
CA THR A 123 -19.69 41.58 8.16
C THR A 123 -20.82 42.53 8.58
N ASN A 124 -21.09 43.54 7.75
CA ASN A 124 -22.17 44.49 7.97
C ASN A 124 -22.75 44.96 6.64
N ILE A 125 -24.06 45.16 6.62
CA ILE A 125 -24.80 45.70 5.49
C ILE A 125 -25.45 47.02 5.91
N ASP A 126 -25.16 48.09 5.16
CA ASP A 126 -25.86 49.37 5.33
C ASP A 126 -27.02 49.44 4.35
N VAL A 127 -28.24 49.64 4.87
CA VAL A 127 -29.46 49.81 4.05
C VAL A 127 -29.31 50.93 3.01
N ASN A 128 -28.50 51.96 3.28
CA ASN A 128 -28.23 53.05 2.34
C ASN A 128 -27.58 52.55 1.04
N GLN A 129 -26.85 51.43 1.06
CA GLN A 129 -26.25 50.82 -0.14
C GLN A 129 -27.31 50.34 -1.14
N PHE A 130 -28.54 50.09 -0.67
CA PHE A 130 -29.67 49.67 -1.50
C PHE A 130 -30.49 50.83 -2.01
N LEU A 131 -30.34 52.03 -1.46
CA LEU A 131 -31.14 53.18 -1.86
C LEU A 131 -30.52 53.92 -3.05
N ASP A 132 -31.36 54.45 -3.94
CA ASP A 132 -30.93 55.28 -5.08
C ASP A 132 -30.72 56.72 -4.61
N GLU A 133 -29.45 57.14 -4.53
CA GLU A 133 -29.07 58.47 -4.04
C GLU A 133 -29.73 59.62 -4.81
N ARG A 134 -30.04 59.42 -6.11
CA ARG A 134 -30.73 60.43 -6.95
C ARG A 134 -32.16 60.67 -6.50
N VAL A 135 -32.77 59.65 -5.92
CA VAL A 135 -34.12 59.69 -5.38
C VAL A 135 -34.09 60.24 -3.97
N ILE A 136 -33.27 59.66 -3.07
CA ILE A 136 -33.20 60.08 -1.65
C ILE A 136 -32.89 61.59 -1.53
N SER A 137 -31.94 62.09 -2.31
CA SER A 137 -31.55 63.51 -2.29
C SER A 137 -32.67 64.46 -2.71
N ALA A 138 -33.65 63.98 -3.49
CA ALA A 138 -34.80 64.76 -3.93
C ALA A 138 -35.97 64.75 -2.93
N VAL A 139 -36.21 63.62 -2.25
CA VAL A 139 -37.40 63.43 -1.39
C VAL A 139 -37.15 63.69 0.11
N GLY A 140 -35.90 63.79 0.56
CA GLY A 140 -35.56 64.10 1.95
C GLY A 140 -35.59 62.88 2.89
N ASN A 141 -36.18 63.03 4.08
CA ASN A 141 -36.15 61.98 5.12
C ASN A 141 -36.98 60.75 4.72
N VAL A 142 -36.29 59.65 4.41
CA VAL A 142 -36.88 58.36 4.07
C VAL A 142 -36.42 57.33 5.11
N THR A 143 -37.34 56.53 5.64
CA THR A 143 -36.99 55.40 6.51
C THR A 143 -36.92 54.12 5.69
N ALA A 144 -35.83 53.37 5.84
CA ALA A 144 -35.62 52.12 5.12
C ALA A 144 -35.02 51.03 6.03
N PHE A 145 -35.46 49.79 5.84
CA PHE A 145 -34.84 48.61 6.44
C PHE A 145 -34.95 47.41 5.50
N ILE A 146 -34.08 46.43 5.71
CA ILE A 146 -34.07 45.16 4.97
C ILE A 146 -34.99 44.18 5.71
N GLU A 147 -35.91 43.52 5.01
CA GLU A 147 -36.92 42.65 5.64
C GLU A 147 -36.31 41.45 6.38
N ASP A 148 -35.32 40.78 5.79
CA ASP A 148 -34.71 39.55 6.33
C ASP A 148 -33.17 39.63 6.39
N ILE A 149 -32.63 40.66 7.07
CA ILE A 149 -31.18 40.93 7.09
C ILE A 149 -30.34 39.72 7.54
N ASP A 150 -30.83 38.93 8.49
CA ASP A 150 -30.14 37.74 9.01
C ASP A 150 -29.95 36.66 7.94
N THR A 151 -30.95 36.48 7.06
CA THR A 151 -30.82 35.52 5.96
C THR A 151 -29.75 35.93 4.97
N ILE A 152 -29.53 37.24 4.78
CA ILE A 152 -28.53 37.74 3.82
C ILE A 152 -27.12 37.34 4.26
N TYR A 153 -26.80 37.36 5.56
CA TYR A 153 -25.50 36.94 6.07
C TYR A 153 -25.21 35.44 5.87
N THR A 154 -26.23 34.64 5.58
CA THR A 154 -26.09 33.19 5.31
C THR A 154 -26.04 32.85 3.82
N LEU A 155 -26.18 33.85 2.93
CA LEU A 155 -26.14 33.64 1.49
C LEU A 155 -24.70 33.40 1.02
N GLY A 156 -24.53 32.40 0.16
CA GLY A 156 -23.27 32.17 -0.56
C GLY A 156 -23.12 33.10 -1.76
N LEU A 157 -22.19 32.74 -2.67
CA LEU A 157 -22.02 33.45 -3.93
C LEU A 157 -23.27 33.30 -4.81
N GLY A 158 -23.72 34.39 -5.42
CA GLY A 158 -24.91 34.31 -6.28
C GLY A 158 -25.60 35.64 -6.53
N SER A 159 -26.78 35.53 -7.16
CA SER A 159 -27.69 36.65 -7.39
C SER A 159 -29.00 36.35 -6.66
N TYR A 160 -29.40 37.27 -5.80
CA TYR A 160 -30.51 37.12 -4.87
C TYR A 160 -31.45 38.30 -4.98
N ARG A 161 -32.73 38.05 -4.74
CA ARG A 161 -33.74 39.11 -4.70
C ARG A 161 -33.93 39.54 -3.26
N VAL A 162 -33.68 40.81 -2.96
CA VAL A 162 -33.77 41.36 -1.60
C VAL A 162 -34.92 42.37 -1.52
N GLY A 163 -35.76 42.23 -0.50
CA GLY A 163 -36.82 43.16 -0.16
C GLY A 163 -36.29 44.27 0.75
N VAL A 164 -36.51 45.52 0.35
CA VAL A 164 -36.18 46.71 1.13
C VAL A 164 -37.48 47.47 1.36
N ASN A 165 -37.89 47.56 2.63
CA ASN A 165 -39.06 48.32 3.00
C ASN A 165 -38.69 49.80 3.05
N VAL A 166 -39.37 50.62 2.25
CA VAL A 166 -39.19 52.07 2.22
C VAL A 166 -40.55 52.73 2.46
N ASN A 167 -40.66 53.52 3.54
CA ASN A 167 -41.90 54.18 3.95
C ASN A 167 -43.13 53.23 4.01
N GLY A 168 -42.93 51.97 4.44
CA GLY A 168 -44.00 50.98 4.57
C GLY A 168 -44.30 50.17 3.30
N THR A 169 -43.65 50.47 2.16
CA THR A 169 -43.79 49.73 0.90
C THR A 169 -42.51 48.96 0.59
N THR A 170 -42.63 47.67 0.24
CA THR A 170 -41.48 46.82 -0.08
C THR A 170 -41.10 46.92 -1.55
N TYR A 171 -39.87 47.37 -1.80
CA TYR A 171 -39.26 47.39 -3.12
C TYR A 171 -38.22 46.28 -3.21
N TYR A 172 -38.02 45.78 -4.43
CA TYR A 172 -37.08 44.69 -4.66
C TYR A 172 -35.87 45.17 -5.42
N THR A 173 -34.72 44.65 -5.01
CA THR A 173 -33.42 44.86 -5.65
C THR A 173 -32.76 43.50 -5.90
N THR A 174 -31.84 43.46 -6.86
CA THR A 174 -30.99 42.29 -7.08
C THR A 174 -29.68 42.48 -6.31
N LEU A 175 -29.48 41.71 -5.25
CA LEU A 175 -28.20 41.62 -4.56
C LEU A 175 -27.31 40.58 -5.26
N ILE A 176 -26.12 40.99 -5.67
CA ILE A 176 -25.11 40.13 -6.25
C ILE A 176 -23.96 40.00 -5.27
N ILE A 177 -23.76 38.82 -4.69
CA ILE A 177 -22.62 38.50 -3.84
C ILE A 177 -21.58 37.80 -4.72
N ARG A 178 -20.39 38.39 -4.82
CA ARG A 178 -19.26 37.85 -5.56
C ARG A 178 -18.03 37.92 -4.68
N ASP A 179 -17.11 37.02 -4.96
CA ASP A 179 -15.76 37.11 -4.43
C ASP A 179 -14.84 37.58 -5.56
N THR A 180 -14.15 38.70 -5.32
CA THR A 180 -13.20 39.31 -6.25
C THR A 180 -11.80 39.39 -5.66
N THR A 181 -11.62 38.90 -4.43
CA THR A 181 -10.38 38.99 -3.69
C THR A 181 -9.71 37.62 -3.68
N PRO A 182 -8.49 37.48 -4.24
CA PRO A 182 -7.82 36.20 -4.25
C PRO A 182 -7.29 35.79 -2.87
N PRO A 183 -7.16 34.47 -2.62
CA PRO A 183 -6.70 33.94 -1.35
C PRO A 183 -5.26 34.33 -1.05
N VAL A 184 -4.93 34.55 0.22
CA VAL A 184 -3.56 34.88 0.67
C VAL A 184 -3.02 33.76 1.54
N ALA A 185 -1.74 33.39 1.35
CA ALA A 185 -1.06 32.36 2.13
C ALA A 185 0.45 32.63 2.23
N GLU A 186 1.11 31.97 3.17
CA GLU A 186 2.57 31.96 3.32
C GLU A 186 3.16 30.62 2.85
N PRO A 187 4.34 30.62 2.19
CA PRO A 187 4.99 29.38 1.77
C PRO A 187 5.57 28.60 2.96
N VAL A 188 5.60 27.28 2.81
CA VAL A 188 6.18 26.32 3.74
C VAL A 188 7.11 25.37 2.99
N THR A 189 8.38 25.32 3.40
CA THR A 189 9.32 24.32 2.90
C THR A 189 8.97 22.93 3.46
N VAL A 190 8.86 21.96 2.57
CA VAL A 190 8.54 20.57 2.93
C VAL A 190 9.78 19.69 2.76
N TYR A 191 10.10 18.89 3.78
CA TYR A 191 11.21 17.94 3.76
C TYR A 191 10.70 16.53 3.45
N ILE A 192 11.25 15.91 2.40
CA ILE A 192 10.81 14.61 1.90
C ILE A 192 11.99 13.64 2.01
N ALA A 193 11.86 12.65 2.88
CA ALA A 193 12.87 11.60 3.10
C ALA A 193 12.34 10.18 2.82
N ASN A 194 11.04 10.03 2.56
CA ASN A 194 10.42 8.72 2.36
C ASN A 194 9.58 8.71 1.08
N LYS A 195 9.92 7.81 0.16
CA LYS A 195 9.25 7.60 -1.13
C LYS A 195 7.76 7.28 -1.02
N SER A 196 7.36 6.63 0.08
CA SER A 196 5.97 6.21 0.29
C SER A 196 5.05 7.34 0.75
N ASN A 197 5.60 8.44 1.29
CA ASN A 197 4.82 9.55 1.83
C ASN A 197 4.97 10.80 0.96
N LYS A 198 4.24 10.85 -0.16
CA LYS A 198 4.28 11.98 -1.08
C LYS A 198 3.48 13.17 -0.51
N PRO A 199 4.01 14.39 -0.55
CA PRO A 199 3.34 15.56 0.00
C PRO A 199 2.16 15.99 -0.87
N LYS A 200 1.21 16.68 -0.26
CA LYS A 200 0.07 17.32 -0.92
C LYS A 200 0.32 18.81 -1.11
N PRO A 201 -0.40 19.47 -2.03
CA PRO A 201 -0.27 20.92 -2.24
C PRO A 201 -0.49 21.76 -0.97
N GLU A 202 -1.40 21.32 -0.10
CA GLU A 202 -1.72 21.97 1.18
C GLU A 202 -0.57 21.94 2.21
N ASP A 203 0.38 21.01 2.09
CA ASP A 203 1.54 20.92 2.99
C ASP A 203 2.57 22.04 2.74
N PHE A 204 2.52 22.68 1.57
CA PHE A 204 3.46 23.71 1.12
C PHE A 204 3.02 25.13 1.47
N VAL A 205 1.89 25.30 2.14
CA VAL A 205 1.34 26.61 2.50
C VAL A 205 0.78 26.62 3.93
N LYS A 206 0.76 27.80 4.54
CA LYS A 206 0.14 28.05 5.86
C LYS A 206 -0.51 29.42 5.89
N ASN A 207 -1.24 29.71 6.97
CA ASN A 207 -1.93 30.99 7.17
C ASN A 207 -2.81 31.38 5.98
N VAL A 208 -3.55 30.41 5.44
CA VAL A 208 -4.45 30.64 4.31
C VAL A 208 -5.65 31.45 4.80
N VAL A 209 -5.85 32.63 4.22
CA VAL A 209 -6.94 33.56 4.55
C VAL A 209 -7.68 33.91 3.27
N ASP A 210 -8.99 33.68 3.29
CA ASP A 210 -9.90 34.06 2.22
C ASP A 210 -11.35 34.17 2.74
N ALA A 211 -12.20 34.90 2.02
CA ALA A 211 -13.61 35.05 2.36
C ALA A 211 -14.45 33.83 1.97
N THR A 212 -14.03 33.09 0.93
CA THR A 212 -14.67 31.87 0.47
C THR A 212 -13.73 30.66 0.60
N LYS A 213 -14.24 29.48 0.27
CA LYS A 213 -13.50 28.24 0.46
C LYS A 213 -12.37 28.12 -0.58
N VAL A 214 -11.18 27.81 -0.11
CA VAL A 214 -9.98 27.65 -0.96
C VAL A 214 -9.73 26.18 -1.30
N THR A 215 -9.31 25.95 -2.54
CA THR A 215 -8.80 24.67 -3.06
C THR A 215 -7.32 24.81 -3.45
N TYR A 216 -6.58 23.69 -3.41
CA TYR A 216 -5.14 23.67 -3.63
C TYR A 216 -4.78 22.71 -4.76
N ALA A 217 -3.88 23.11 -5.64
CA ALA A 217 -3.35 22.28 -6.71
C ALA A 217 -1.86 22.54 -6.93
N PHE A 218 -1.13 21.52 -7.36
CA PHE A 218 0.19 21.74 -7.95
C PHE A 218 0.03 22.33 -9.35
N LYS A 219 0.86 23.32 -9.69
CA LYS A 219 0.86 23.93 -11.04
C LYS A 219 1.20 22.93 -12.14
N GLU A 220 2.06 21.96 -11.82
CA GLU A 220 2.48 20.89 -12.71
C GLU A 220 2.77 19.61 -11.91
N ASN A 221 3.17 18.54 -12.61
CA ASN A 221 3.56 17.30 -11.95
C ASN A 221 5.02 17.39 -11.49
N TYR A 222 5.26 17.24 -10.19
CA TYR A 222 6.59 17.23 -9.60
C TYR A 222 7.02 15.79 -9.26
N ASP A 223 8.29 15.47 -9.51
CA ASP A 223 8.91 14.20 -9.10
C ASP A 223 9.67 14.38 -7.78
N PHE A 224 9.06 13.95 -6.68
CA PHE A 224 9.63 14.05 -5.34
C PHE A 224 10.59 12.91 -4.97
N ASP A 225 10.77 11.91 -5.84
CA ASP A 225 11.57 10.72 -5.54
C ASP A 225 13.07 10.95 -5.85
N THR A 226 13.58 12.14 -5.51
CA THR A 226 14.94 12.62 -5.84
C THR A 226 15.75 12.99 -4.59
N THR A 227 17.05 13.29 -4.79
CA THR A 227 17.99 13.80 -3.77
C THR A 227 18.34 15.26 -4.03
N SER A 228 17.35 16.09 -4.37
CA SER A 228 17.55 17.50 -4.74
C SER A 228 16.46 18.41 -4.19
N GLU A 229 16.75 19.71 -4.17
CA GLU A 229 15.76 20.74 -3.91
C GLU A 229 14.94 21.01 -5.16
N ILE A 230 13.61 20.99 -5.03
CA ILE A 230 12.67 21.20 -6.13
C ILE A 230 11.86 22.45 -5.82
N PRO A 231 11.92 23.49 -6.66
CA PRO A 231 10.99 24.62 -6.56
C PRO A 231 9.59 24.14 -6.94
N VAL A 232 8.61 24.42 -6.09
CA VAL A 232 7.22 23.97 -6.27
C VAL A 232 6.30 25.19 -6.27
N THR A 233 5.43 25.28 -7.26
CA THR A 233 4.36 26.28 -7.31
C THR A 233 3.00 25.66 -6.95
N ILE A 234 2.35 26.25 -5.96
CA ILE A 234 1.00 25.89 -5.50
C ILE A 234 0.00 26.91 -6.02
N ILE A 235 -1.09 26.44 -6.61
CA ILE A 235 -2.22 27.24 -7.06
C ILE A 235 -3.30 27.15 -5.99
N LEU A 236 -3.65 28.30 -5.40
CA LEU A 236 -4.80 28.45 -4.51
C LEU A 236 -5.95 29.05 -5.33
N THR A 237 -7.12 28.43 -5.28
CA THR A 237 -8.32 28.91 -5.99
C THR A 237 -9.51 28.94 -5.04
N ASP A 238 -10.13 30.11 -4.91
CA ASP A 238 -11.32 30.32 -4.10
C ASP A 238 -12.63 29.92 -4.83
N GLU A 239 -13.79 30.08 -4.19
CA GLU A 239 -15.08 29.77 -4.83
C GLU A 239 -15.51 30.83 -5.87
N GLY A 240 -14.96 32.04 -5.79
CA GLY A 240 -15.12 33.11 -6.78
C GLY A 240 -14.36 32.87 -8.08
N GLY A 241 -13.39 31.95 -8.07
CA GLY A 241 -12.48 31.67 -9.16
C GLY A 241 -11.26 32.59 -9.19
N ASN A 242 -10.99 33.35 -8.13
CA ASN A 242 -9.75 34.11 -8.03
C ASN A 242 -8.60 33.18 -7.61
N VAL A 243 -7.39 33.51 -8.09
CA VAL A 243 -6.23 32.61 -8.02
C VAL A 243 -5.02 33.32 -7.45
N THR A 244 -4.31 32.64 -6.57
CA THR A 244 -2.97 33.02 -6.10
C THR A 244 -1.99 31.89 -6.36
N GLU A 245 -0.83 32.21 -6.94
CA GLU A 245 0.29 31.28 -7.08
C GLU A 245 1.31 31.53 -5.96
N ILE A 246 1.67 30.48 -5.23
CA ILE A 246 2.68 30.53 -4.17
C ILE A 246 3.88 29.68 -4.59
N GLU A 247 5.05 30.30 -4.66
CA GLU A 247 6.32 29.61 -4.82
C GLU A 247 6.82 29.11 -3.46
N SER A 248 7.14 27.82 -3.40
CA SER A 248 7.68 27.13 -2.22
C SER A 248 8.82 26.19 -2.63
N LEU A 249 9.34 25.43 -1.67
CA LEU A 249 10.47 24.53 -1.86
C LEU A 249 10.18 23.14 -1.27
N ALA A 250 10.45 22.10 -2.03
CA ALA A 250 10.57 20.73 -1.53
C ALA A 250 12.05 20.35 -1.41
N THR A 251 12.52 20.04 -0.21
CA THR A 251 13.87 19.50 0.00
C THR A 251 13.77 17.98 0.02
N CYS A 252 14.17 17.34 -1.09
CA CYS A 252 14.09 15.88 -1.24
C CYS A 252 15.46 15.26 -0.91
N ASN A 253 15.47 14.32 0.02
CA ASN A 253 16.63 13.49 0.35
C ASN A 253 16.17 12.02 0.42
N VAL A 254 15.50 11.57 -0.64
CA VAL A 254 14.94 10.22 -0.73
C VAL A 254 16.05 9.26 -1.12
N ASP A 255 16.23 8.21 -0.32
CA ASP A 255 17.13 7.13 -0.67
C ASP A 255 16.52 6.21 -1.73
N ASN A 256 17.29 5.93 -2.78
CA ASN A 256 16.88 5.09 -3.91
C ASN A 256 17.81 3.89 -4.12
N GLU A 257 18.89 3.77 -3.34
CA GLU A 257 19.78 2.63 -3.43
C GLU A 257 19.30 1.52 -2.48
N PRO A 258 19.19 0.26 -2.95
CA PRO A 258 18.78 -0.82 -2.08
C PRO A 258 19.93 -1.30 -1.18
N PRO A 259 19.60 -1.91 -0.02
CA PRO A 259 20.61 -2.46 0.88
C PRO A 259 21.48 -3.52 0.20
N VAL A 260 22.76 -3.57 0.54
CA VAL A 260 23.68 -4.60 0.06
C VAL A 260 23.80 -5.71 1.10
N ILE A 261 23.43 -6.94 0.72
CA ILE A 261 23.62 -8.15 1.53
C ILE A 261 24.93 -8.83 1.08
N SER A 262 25.90 -8.97 1.98
CA SER A 262 27.21 -9.57 1.72
C SER A 262 27.48 -10.77 2.61
N GLY A 263 28.34 -11.70 2.16
CA GLY A 263 28.75 -12.87 2.93
C GLY A 263 27.85 -14.10 2.82
N VAL A 264 26.76 -14.01 2.03
CA VAL A 264 25.89 -15.16 1.72
C VAL A 264 26.68 -16.20 0.92
N LYS A 265 26.64 -17.45 1.38
CA LYS A 265 27.27 -18.61 0.76
C LYS A 265 26.37 -19.82 0.91
N ASP A 266 26.58 -20.81 0.05
CA ASP A 266 25.98 -22.12 0.24
C ASP A 266 26.53 -22.76 1.52
N ILE A 267 25.67 -23.56 2.17
CA ILE A 267 25.93 -24.19 3.45
C ILE A 267 25.89 -25.70 3.24
N GLU A 268 26.91 -26.42 3.69
CA GLU A 268 26.91 -27.87 3.75
C GLU A 268 26.81 -28.33 5.21
N VAL A 269 25.92 -29.27 5.50
CA VAL A 269 25.67 -29.78 6.85
C VAL A 269 25.32 -31.26 6.79
N VAL A 270 25.78 -32.04 7.76
CA VAL A 270 25.40 -33.45 7.90
C VAL A 270 23.94 -33.56 8.38
N VAL A 271 23.23 -34.59 7.93
CA VAL A 271 21.88 -34.91 8.40
C VAL A 271 21.78 -34.92 9.93
N GLY A 272 20.78 -34.24 10.48
CA GLY A 272 20.58 -34.02 11.92
C GLY A 272 21.47 -32.92 12.53
N GLY A 273 22.35 -32.30 11.74
CA GLY A 273 23.22 -31.21 12.19
C GLY A 273 22.48 -29.89 12.46
N THR A 274 23.22 -28.89 12.94
CA THR A 274 22.69 -27.54 13.22
C THR A 274 23.31 -26.49 12.29
N VAL A 275 22.54 -25.46 11.94
CA VAL A 275 22.96 -24.41 11.00
C VAL A 275 22.67 -23.02 11.58
N SER A 276 23.66 -22.12 11.49
CA SER A 276 23.48 -20.70 11.79
C SER A 276 23.36 -19.88 10.51
N TYR A 277 22.12 -19.64 10.08
CA TYR A 277 21.84 -19.02 8.78
C TYR A 277 22.31 -17.56 8.63
N LYS A 278 22.65 -16.88 9.73
CA LYS A 278 23.10 -15.47 9.72
C LYS A 278 24.60 -15.30 9.92
N ALA A 279 25.34 -16.40 10.10
CA ALA A 279 26.76 -16.34 10.40
C ALA A 279 27.54 -15.71 9.23
N GLY A 280 28.33 -14.66 9.52
CA GLY A 280 29.17 -14.00 8.53
C GLY A 280 28.45 -13.11 7.52
N ILE A 281 27.12 -12.96 7.63
CA ILE A 281 26.34 -12.10 6.74
C ILE A 281 26.31 -10.67 7.28
N THR A 282 26.60 -9.71 6.41
CA THR A 282 26.48 -8.28 6.70
C THR A 282 25.44 -7.64 5.78
N VAL A 283 24.76 -6.63 6.31
CA VAL A 283 23.84 -5.78 5.54
C VAL A 283 24.34 -4.34 5.71
N THR A 284 24.59 -3.67 4.60
CA THR A 284 25.06 -2.28 4.56
C THR A 284 24.25 -1.49 3.57
N ASP A 285 24.14 -0.19 3.80
CA ASP A 285 23.36 0.72 2.99
C ASP A 285 24.06 2.08 2.93
N ASN A 286 23.84 2.83 1.84
CA ASN A 286 24.42 4.17 1.64
C ASN A 286 23.86 5.21 2.63
N SER A 287 22.62 5.04 3.13
CA SER A 287 22.07 5.90 4.19
C SER A 287 22.82 5.75 5.53
N GLY A 288 23.55 4.66 5.71
CA GLY A 288 24.20 4.32 6.99
C GLY A 288 23.23 3.82 8.06
N GLU A 289 21.96 3.59 7.72
CA GLU A 289 20.99 3.04 8.66
C GLU A 289 21.30 1.57 9.02
N LYS A 290 20.80 1.12 10.18
CA LYS A 290 20.94 -0.28 10.60
C LYS A 290 19.75 -1.11 10.14
N ILE A 291 19.98 -1.97 9.15
CA ILE A 291 18.93 -2.77 8.50
C ILE A 291 18.93 -4.20 9.04
N SER A 292 17.74 -4.72 9.36
CA SER A 292 17.59 -6.10 9.82
C SER A 292 17.55 -7.09 8.66
N LEU A 293 18.36 -8.15 8.73
CA LEU A 293 18.30 -9.28 7.80
C LEU A 293 17.16 -10.24 8.16
N LYS A 294 16.28 -10.51 7.20
CA LYS A 294 15.26 -11.57 7.23
C LYS A 294 15.77 -12.80 6.48
N VAL A 295 15.44 -13.98 7.01
CA VAL A 295 15.82 -15.27 6.43
C VAL A 295 14.58 -16.15 6.38
N ASP A 296 14.24 -16.62 5.18
CA ASP A 296 13.25 -17.67 4.97
C ASP A 296 13.98 -19.01 4.73
N ASN A 297 13.86 -19.89 5.71
CA ASN A 297 14.39 -21.25 5.72
C ASN A 297 13.27 -22.29 5.92
N SER A 298 12.01 -21.91 5.73
CA SER A 298 10.83 -22.73 6.04
C SER A 298 10.80 -24.08 5.33
N ARG A 299 11.48 -24.19 4.18
CA ARG A 299 11.59 -25.42 3.38
C ARG A 299 12.77 -26.31 3.74
N VAL A 300 13.70 -25.85 4.59
CA VAL A 300 14.90 -26.61 4.94
C VAL A 300 14.53 -27.75 5.88
N ASN A 301 14.87 -28.98 5.48
CA ASN A 301 14.71 -30.15 6.33
C ASN A 301 16.08 -30.77 6.64
N LEU A 302 16.60 -30.48 7.84
CA LEU A 302 17.91 -30.99 8.27
C LEU A 302 17.89 -32.49 8.61
N SER A 303 16.73 -33.12 8.74
CA SER A 303 16.60 -34.55 9.02
C SER A 303 16.54 -35.41 7.76
N LYS A 304 16.66 -34.80 6.58
CA LYS A 304 16.62 -35.51 5.30
C LYS A 304 17.67 -34.97 4.34
N VAL A 305 18.50 -35.87 3.81
CA VAL A 305 19.48 -35.55 2.76
C VAL A 305 18.80 -34.91 1.56
N GLY A 306 19.43 -33.85 1.04
CA GLY A 306 18.89 -33.07 -0.07
C GLY A 306 19.43 -31.64 -0.10
N GLU A 307 19.04 -30.91 -1.13
CA GLU A 307 19.35 -29.50 -1.29
C GLU A 307 18.10 -28.66 -1.07
N TYR A 308 18.23 -27.65 -0.20
CA TYR A 308 17.13 -26.78 0.18
C TYR A 308 17.51 -25.33 -0.06
N GLU A 309 16.74 -24.63 -0.89
CA GLU A 309 16.97 -23.22 -1.15
C GLU A 309 16.41 -22.34 -0.03
N ILE A 310 17.25 -21.44 0.46
CA ILE A 310 16.94 -20.41 1.45
C ILE A 310 16.98 -19.03 0.81
N THR A 311 16.17 -18.11 1.35
CA THR A 311 16.09 -16.73 0.86
C THR A 311 16.42 -15.73 1.95
N TYR A 312 17.32 -14.81 1.63
CA TYR A 312 17.71 -13.66 2.44
C TYR A 312 17.06 -12.41 1.88
N SER A 313 16.48 -11.58 2.76
CA SER A 313 15.95 -10.27 2.36
C SER A 313 16.26 -9.18 3.38
N ALA A 314 16.50 -7.98 2.86
CA ALA A 314 16.69 -6.76 3.63
C ALA A 314 15.93 -5.63 2.95
N THR A 315 15.22 -4.83 3.75
CA THR A 315 14.43 -3.68 3.29
C THR A 315 14.77 -2.49 4.17
N ASP A 316 15.13 -1.38 3.55
CA ASP A 316 15.46 -0.12 4.24
C ASP A 316 14.20 0.65 4.68
N SER A 317 14.39 1.79 5.36
CA SER A 317 13.28 2.68 5.75
C SER A 317 12.65 3.46 4.58
N ALA A 318 13.35 3.58 3.45
CA ALA A 318 12.86 4.19 2.21
C ALA A 318 11.99 3.24 1.36
N GLY A 319 11.99 1.94 1.67
CA GLY A 319 11.28 0.88 0.99
C GLY A 319 12.09 0.09 -0.06
N ASN A 320 13.38 0.39 -0.26
CA ASN A 320 14.23 -0.35 -1.18
C ASN A 320 14.56 -1.73 -0.61
N THR A 321 14.58 -2.76 -1.45
CA THR A 321 14.71 -4.16 -1.01
C THR A 321 15.72 -4.94 -1.84
N THR A 322 16.54 -5.73 -1.15
CA THR A 322 17.46 -6.71 -1.77
C THR A 322 17.10 -8.13 -1.36
N ILE A 323 17.18 -9.05 -2.32
CA ILE A 323 16.93 -10.48 -2.13
C ILE A 323 18.13 -11.27 -2.65
N VAL A 324 18.65 -12.18 -1.82
CA VAL A 324 19.74 -13.11 -2.18
C VAL A 324 19.30 -14.53 -1.83
N ARG A 325 19.65 -15.52 -2.67
CA ARG A 325 19.35 -16.93 -2.42
C ARG A 325 20.63 -17.72 -2.21
N ALA A 326 20.54 -18.79 -1.43
CA ALA A 326 21.61 -19.76 -1.22
C ALA A 326 21.04 -21.16 -1.07
N ILE A 327 21.90 -22.17 -1.16
CA ILE A 327 21.54 -23.57 -0.98
C ILE A 327 22.09 -24.10 0.35
N VAL A 328 21.24 -24.80 1.09
CA VAL A 328 21.62 -25.66 2.20
C VAL A 328 21.65 -27.09 1.69
N ARG A 329 22.84 -27.66 1.57
CA ARG A 329 23.07 -29.05 1.21
C ARG A 329 23.16 -29.89 2.48
N VAL A 330 22.17 -30.74 2.69
CA VAL A 330 22.17 -31.74 3.75
C VAL A 330 22.76 -33.02 3.17
N ILE A 331 23.92 -33.43 3.68
CA ILE A 331 24.66 -34.62 3.26
C ILE A 331 24.49 -35.76 4.26
N ASP A 332 24.72 -37.00 3.81
CA ASP A 332 24.75 -38.15 4.70
C ASP A 332 25.88 -38.04 5.72
N LYS A 333 25.70 -38.74 6.85
CA LYS A 333 26.78 -38.94 7.80
C LYS A 333 27.85 -39.82 7.12
N PRO A 334 29.14 -39.45 7.17
CA PRO A 334 30.19 -40.32 6.66
C PRO A 334 30.14 -41.66 7.39
N LYS A 335 30.21 -42.75 6.62
CA LYS A 335 30.36 -44.11 7.16
C LYS A 335 31.77 -44.29 7.73
N ALA A 336 31.87 -45.12 8.78
CA ALA A 336 33.15 -45.55 9.32
C ALA A 336 33.92 -46.38 8.28
N THR A 337 35.23 -46.18 8.24
CA THR A 337 36.13 -46.98 7.42
C THR A 337 36.54 -48.28 8.13
N GLU A 338 36.99 -49.28 7.37
CA GLU A 338 37.55 -50.51 7.95
C GLU A 338 38.72 -50.21 8.90
N GLU A 339 39.57 -49.23 8.55
CA GLU A 339 40.72 -48.82 9.38
C GLU A 339 40.27 -48.29 10.74
N GLU A 340 39.27 -47.39 10.78
CA GLU A 340 38.71 -46.85 12.03
C GLU A 340 38.04 -47.93 12.88
N MET A 341 37.31 -48.86 12.24
CA MET A 341 36.68 -49.99 12.91
C MET A 341 37.72 -50.94 13.52
N TYR A 342 38.74 -51.32 12.75
CA TYR A 342 39.79 -52.21 13.24
C TYR A 342 40.66 -51.58 14.32
N ALA A 343 40.90 -50.26 14.27
CA ALA A 343 41.62 -49.56 15.34
C ALA A 343 40.91 -49.70 16.71
N LEU A 344 39.57 -49.56 16.74
CA LEU A 344 38.78 -49.79 17.96
C LEU A 344 38.76 -51.27 18.36
N ALA A 345 38.62 -52.16 17.38
CA ALA A 345 38.60 -53.59 17.61
C ALA A 345 39.93 -54.09 18.19
N GLU A 346 41.08 -53.57 17.75
CA GLU A 346 42.40 -53.90 18.28
C GLU A 346 42.57 -53.45 19.73
N GLU A 347 42.16 -52.23 20.07
CA GLU A 347 42.20 -51.74 21.46
C GLU A 347 41.41 -52.67 22.40
N ILE A 348 40.22 -53.05 21.96
CA ILE A 348 39.35 -53.97 22.69
C ILE A 348 39.95 -55.36 22.78
N PHE A 349 40.44 -55.90 21.66
CA PHE A 349 41.04 -57.22 21.57
C PHE A 349 42.21 -57.35 22.56
N TYR A 350 43.10 -56.37 22.58
CA TYR A 350 44.25 -56.37 23.49
C TYR A 350 43.90 -56.11 24.95
N SER A 351 42.67 -55.71 25.27
CA SER A 351 42.22 -55.56 26.66
C SER A 351 42.02 -56.91 27.38
N PHE A 352 41.77 -57.99 26.63
CA PHE A 352 41.59 -59.34 27.17
C PHE A 352 42.56 -60.38 26.60
N TYR A 353 43.33 -60.05 25.56
CA TYR A 353 44.29 -60.96 24.94
C TYR A 353 45.46 -61.33 25.87
N ASP A 354 45.78 -62.62 25.93
CA ASP A 354 47.00 -63.14 26.53
C ASP A 354 47.69 -64.12 25.56
N ALA A 355 48.99 -63.97 25.36
CA ALA A 355 49.76 -64.76 24.39
C ALA A 355 49.83 -66.27 24.73
N SER A 356 49.49 -66.67 25.96
CA SER A 356 49.39 -68.07 26.38
C SER A 356 48.04 -68.71 26.04
N MET A 357 47.02 -67.93 25.63
CA MET A 357 45.71 -68.46 25.29
C MET A 357 45.79 -69.42 24.10
N THR A 358 45.18 -70.58 24.26
CA THR A 358 44.87 -71.46 23.14
C THR A 358 43.86 -70.80 22.20
N GLN A 359 43.75 -71.28 20.96
CA GLN A 359 42.74 -70.76 20.02
C GLN A 359 41.31 -70.90 20.57
N TRP A 360 41.04 -71.94 21.36
CA TRP A 360 39.76 -72.13 22.03
C TRP A 360 39.51 -71.06 23.11
N GLU A 361 40.50 -70.82 23.98
CA GLU A 361 40.40 -69.80 25.03
C GLU A 361 40.26 -68.41 24.45
N LEU A 362 40.97 -68.13 23.36
CA LEU A 362 40.86 -66.85 22.65
C LEU A 362 39.48 -66.68 22.00
N ALA A 363 38.98 -67.71 21.30
CA ALA A 363 37.61 -67.68 20.76
C ALA A 363 36.58 -67.49 21.88
N ARG A 364 36.77 -68.14 23.04
CA ARG A 364 35.87 -68.00 24.20
C ARG A 364 35.91 -66.57 24.76
N ALA A 365 37.09 -65.99 24.91
CA ALA A 365 37.24 -64.61 25.37
C ALA A 365 36.54 -63.61 24.45
N ILE A 366 36.64 -63.80 23.13
CA ILE A 366 35.92 -62.98 22.14
C ILE A 366 34.40 -63.15 22.27
N PHE A 367 33.94 -64.39 22.45
CA PHE A 367 32.52 -64.69 22.67
C PHE A 367 32.00 -63.98 23.92
N ASP A 368 32.68 -64.16 25.05
CA ASP A 368 32.32 -63.58 26.34
C ASP A 368 32.30 -62.06 26.26
N TRP A 369 33.34 -61.48 25.69
CA TRP A 369 33.41 -60.04 25.53
C TRP A 369 32.22 -59.50 24.73
N THR A 370 31.92 -60.13 23.58
CA THR A 370 30.82 -59.70 22.71
C THR A 370 29.46 -59.92 23.36
N HIS A 371 29.27 -61.04 24.06
CA HIS A 371 28.02 -61.40 24.73
C HIS A 371 27.72 -60.48 25.92
N ASP A 372 28.73 -60.17 26.73
CA ASP A 372 28.56 -59.48 28.01
C ASP A 372 28.62 -57.95 27.89
N ASN A 373 29.27 -57.41 26.85
CA ASN A 373 29.50 -55.96 26.72
C ASN A 373 28.56 -55.25 25.75
N ILE A 374 27.70 -55.98 25.06
CA ILE A 374 26.75 -55.39 24.10
C ILE A 374 25.34 -55.57 24.65
N THR A 375 24.53 -54.51 24.59
CA THR A 375 23.11 -54.53 24.93
C THR A 375 22.25 -54.71 23.68
N TYR A 376 21.36 -55.71 23.69
CA TYR A 376 20.50 -55.99 22.54
C TYR A 376 19.48 -54.87 22.27
N SER A 377 19.38 -54.38 21.02
CA SER A 377 18.42 -53.34 20.60
C SER A 377 17.98 -53.49 19.13
N ASP A 378 16.68 -53.45 18.87
CA ASP A 378 16.07 -53.56 17.52
C ASP A 378 16.14 -52.26 16.68
N THR A 379 17.09 -51.36 16.94
CA THR A 379 17.12 -49.99 16.39
C THR A 379 18.25 -49.71 15.41
N VAL A 380 19.05 -50.73 15.06
CA VAL A 380 20.19 -50.58 14.15
C VAL A 380 19.71 -50.89 12.73
N ASP A 381 19.77 -49.89 11.84
CA ASP A 381 19.32 -49.98 10.44
C ASP A 381 20.53 -49.80 9.51
N THR A 382 21.47 -50.74 9.57
CA THR A 382 22.60 -50.83 8.64
C THR A 382 22.80 -52.27 8.18
N ASP A 383 23.01 -52.45 6.88
CA ASP A 383 23.41 -53.71 6.24
C ASP A 383 24.94 -53.79 6.04
N ASP A 384 25.66 -52.74 6.45
CA ASP A 384 27.11 -52.61 6.36
C ASP A 384 27.77 -53.11 7.65
N TRP A 385 28.41 -54.28 7.59
CA TRP A 385 29.01 -54.94 8.76
C TRP A 385 30.14 -54.11 9.39
N VAL A 386 30.85 -53.28 8.61
CA VAL A 386 31.91 -52.40 9.13
C VAL A 386 31.31 -51.31 10.00
N GLN A 387 30.24 -50.66 9.50
CA GLN A 387 29.51 -49.66 10.26
C GLN A 387 28.85 -50.27 11.51
N ALA A 388 28.24 -51.47 11.37
CA ALA A 388 27.62 -52.18 12.48
C ALA A 388 28.63 -52.53 13.58
N ALA A 389 29.82 -53.05 13.22
CA ALA A 389 30.89 -53.33 14.17
C ALA A 389 31.39 -52.04 14.83
N TYR A 390 31.66 -50.98 14.06
CA TYR A 390 32.13 -49.69 14.59
C TYR A 390 31.13 -49.09 15.60
N ASP A 391 29.85 -49.03 15.24
CA ASP A 391 28.81 -48.52 16.13
C ASP A 391 28.64 -49.41 17.37
N GLY A 392 28.68 -50.74 17.21
CA GLY A 392 28.63 -51.67 18.32
C GLY A 392 29.82 -51.51 19.29
N PHE A 393 31.02 -51.24 18.76
CA PHE A 393 32.19 -50.94 19.57
C PHE A 393 32.09 -49.57 20.29
N MET A 394 31.45 -48.58 19.68
CA MET A 394 31.35 -47.23 20.27
C MET A 394 30.19 -47.10 21.27
N LEU A 395 29.04 -47.64 20.90
CA LEU A 395 27.76 -47.43 21.59
C LEU A 395 27.41 -48.54 22.57
N ARG A 396 28.09 -49.70 22.47
CA ARG A 396 27.83 -50.89 23.32
C ARG A 396 26.38 -51.38 23.24
N ASN A 397 25.73 -51.17 22.09
CA ASN A 397 24.38 -51.64 21.80
C ASN A 397 24.26 -52.11 20.34
N GLY A 398 23.29 -52.97 20.06
CA GLY A 398 23.01 -53.40 18.69
C GLY A 398 22.12 -54.64 18.61
N ASP A 399 21.80 -55.07 17.39
CA ASP A 399 21.00 -56.27 17.14
C ASP A 399 21.91 -57.47 16.78
N CYS A 400 21.32 -58.62 16.44
CA CYS A 400 22.08 -59.82 16.07
C CYS A 400 23.14 -59.58 14.97
N PHE A 401 22.90 -58.67 14.03
CA PHE A 401 23.87 -58.31 13.01
C PHE A 401 25.06 -57.55 13.60
N THR A 402 24.83 -56.64 14.55
CA THR A 402 25.90 -55.99 15.32
C THR A 402 26.76 -57.00 16.10
N TYR A 403 26.15 -57.96 16.83
CA TYR A 403 26.90 -58.98 17.56
C TYR A 403 27.77 -59.83 16.63
N ALA A 404 27.22 -60.25 15.49
CA ALA A 404 27.95 -61.05 14.52
C ALA A 404 29.10 -60.25 13.86
N SER A 405 28.87 -58.95 13.61
CA SER A 405 29.86 -58.04 13.02
C SER A 405 31.04 -57.78 13.96
N ILE A 406 30.76 -57.53 15.25
CA ILE A 406 31.78 -57.41 16.31
C ILE A 406 32.60 -58.70 16.42
N SER A 407 31.92 -59.84 16.50
CA SER A 407 32.56 -61.15 16.61
C SER A 407 33.49 -61.39 15.43
N GLN A 408 33.02 -61.11 14.20
CA GLN A 408 33.82 -61.20 12.98
C GLN A 408 35.07 -60.32 13.04
N ALA A 409 34.95 -59.06 13.46
CA ALA A 409 36.10 -58.15 13.56
C ALA A 409 37.16 -58.66 14.55
N LEU A 410 36.75 -59.08 15.74
CA LEU A 410 37.67 -59.60 16.77
C LEU A 410 38.29 -60.94 16.37
N LEU A 411 37.52 -61.84 15.75
CA LEU A 411 38.03 -63.12 15.23
C LEU A 411 39.02 -62.91 14.07
N ASN A 412 38.79 -61.91 13.22
CA ASN A 412 39.73 -61.52 12.16
C ASN A 412 41.07 -61.05 12.75
N ILE A 413 41.06 -60.23 13.80
CA ILE A 413 42.28 -59.82 14.52
C ILE A 413 42.99 -61.04 15.13
N ALA A 414 42.22 -61.97 15.71
CA ALA A 414 42.74 -63.20 16.29
C ALA A 414 43.37 -64.16 15.26
N GLY A 415 43.17 -63.92 13.96
CA GLY A 415 43.57 -64.85 12.90
C GLY A 415 42.75 -66.14 12.88
N ILE A 416 41.57 -66.16 13.53
CA ILE A 416 40.69 -67.31 13.59
C ILE A 416 39.75 -67.29 12.39
N LYS A 417 39.72 -68.40 11.63
CA LYS A 417 38.84 -68.50 10.45
C LYS A 417 37.40 -68.41 10.91
N ASN A 418 36.67 -67.47 10.32
CA ASN A 418 35.28 -67.26 10.64
C ASN A 418 34.49 -66.78 9.42
N MET A 419 33.17 -66.88 9.50
CA MET A 419 32.26 -66.26 8.55
C MET A 419 30.92 -65.98 9.22
N MET A 420 30.31 -64.86 8.90
CA MET A 420 28.93 -64.57 9.30
C MET A 420 27.96 -65.40 8.48
N ILE A 421 26.93 -65.93 9.14
CA ILE A 421 25.87 -66.70 8.52
C ILE A 421 24.50 -66.13 8.89
N GLU A 422 23.60 -66.19 7.93
CA GLU A 422 22.23 -65.66 8.05
C GLU A 422 21.21 -66.78 8.22
N ARG A 423 20.17 -66.50 9.02
CA ARG A 423 18.99 -67.37 9.10
C ARG A 423 18.27 -67.41 7.75
N LEU A 424 18.00 -68.63 7.28
CA LEU A 424 17.09 -68.87 6.18
C LEU A 424 15.65 -68.54 6.62
N ARG A 425 15.10 -67.47 6.04
CA ARG A 425 13.78 -66.91 6.40
C ARG A 425 12.72 -67.16 5.34
N TYR A 426 11.49 -67.38 5.79
CA TYR A 426 10.27 -67.26 5.00
C TYR A 426 9.53 -65.95 5.28
N GLU A 427 8.50 -65.64 4.49
CA GLU A 427 7.71 -64.42 4.65
C GLU A 427 7.13 -64.30 6.07
N GLY A 428 7.41 -63.18 6.75
CA GLY A 428 6.94 -62.91 8.11
C GLY A 428 7.85 -63.41 9.24
N GLU A 429 8.96 -64.11 8.94
CA GLU A 429 9.94 -64.53 9.95
C GLU A 429 10.98 -63.42 10.23
N THR A 430 11.45 -63.34 11.47
CA THR A 430 12.48 -62.36 11.86
C THR A 430 13.85 -62.70 11.25
N MET A 431 14.78 -61.76 11.27
CA MET A 431 16.17 -61.98 10.82
C MET A 431 17.04 -62.44 12.00
N HIS A 432 18.08 -63.24 11.75
CA HIS A 432 19.07 -63.62 12.77
C HIS A 432 20.42 -63.84 12.09
N TYR A 433 21.49 -63.35 12.70
CA TYR A 433 22.86 -63.50 12.23
C TYR A 433 23.75 -64.01 13.36
N TRP A 434 24.70 -64.87 13.01
CA TRP A 434 25.74 -65.33 13.92
C TRP A 434 26.96 -65.76 13.11
N ASN A 435 28.00 -66.31 13.74
CA ASN A 435 29.24 -66.70 13.05
C ASN A 435 29.42 -68.23 13.03
N LEU A 436 30.07 -68.74 11.99
CA LEU A 436 30.76 -70.02 12.03
C LEU A 436 32.24 -69.77 12.29
N VAL A 437 32.85 -70.58 13.15
CA VAL A 437 34.23 -70.42 13.61
C VAL A 437 34.98 -71.75 13.50
N ASP A 438 36.18 -71.72 12.93
CA ASP A 438 37.11 -72.85 12.81
C ASP A 438 38.45 -72.50 13.47
N ILE A 439 38.76 -73.20 14.55
CA ILE A 439 40.02 -73.07 15.30
C ILE A 439 41.03 -74.17 14.95
N GLY A 440 40.77 -74.98 13.92
CA GLY A 440 41.70 -75.95 13.35
C GLY A 440 41.18 -77.39 13.25
N ASP A 441 39.98 -77.67 13.76
CA ASP A 441 39.38 -79.01 13.78
C ASP A 441 37.95 -79.05 13.21
N GLY A 442 37.49 -77.97 12.58
CA GLY A 442 36.21 -77.91 11.88
C GLY A 442 35.44 -76.63 12.21
N TYR A 443 34.37 -76.38 11.45
CA TYR A 443 33.50 -75.23 11.71
C TYR A 443 32.47 -75.55 12.79
N TYR A 444 32.29 -74.62 13.71
CA TYR A 444 31.28 -74.67 14.77
C TYR A 444 30.46 -73.40 14.79
N HIS A 445 29.22 -73.50 15.28
CA HIS A 445 28.35 -72.36 15.51
C HIS A 445 28.83 -71.52 16.68
N PHE A 446 29.01 -70.23 16.42
CA PHE A 446 29.41 -69.19 17.35
C PHE A 446 28.33 -68.11 17.31
N ASP A 447 27.42 -68.13 18.27
CA ASP A 447 26.39 -67.10 18.38
C ASP A 447 26.53 -66.37 19.71
N ALA A 448 27.24 -65.25 19.70
CA ALA A 448 27.43 -64.41 20.87
C ALA A 448 26.18 -63.58 21.23
N CYS A 449 25.13 -63.60 20.40
CA CYS A 449 23.90 -62.89 20.71
C CYS A 449 23.27 -63.44 21.99
N TRP A 450 22.67 -62.53 22.76
CA TRP A 450 22.02 -62.89 24.00
C TRP A 450 20.81 -63.81 23.78
N HIS A 451 20.73 -64.90 24.56
CA HIS A 451 19.58 -65.80 24.61
C HIS A 451 18.64 -65.42 25.75
N SER A 452 17.33 -65.53 25.51
CA SER A 452 16.32 -65.25 26.53
C SER A 452 16.52 -66.08 27.79
N ARG A 453 16.29 -65.49 28.97
CA ARG A 453 16.24 -66.26 30.25
C ARG A 453 15.25 -67.42 30.22
N LYS A 454 14.26 -67.39 29.29
CA LYS A 454 13.28 -68.47 29.09
C LYS A 454 13.86 -69.67 28.30
N THR A 455 14.88 -69.43 27.49
CA THR A 455 15.54 -70.42 26.61
C THR A 455 17.06 -70.34 26.81
N PRO A 456 17.58 -70.55 28.03
CA PRO A 456 19.00 -70.39 28.29
C PRO A 456 19.82 -71.43 27.50
N PHE A 457 20.82 -70.95 26.78
CA PHE A 457 21.67 -71.78 25.96
C PHE A 457 23.05 -71.17 25.82
N ASN A 458 24.08 -71.99 25.98
CA ASN A 458 25.44 -71.59 25.65
C ASN A 458 25.70 -71.95 24.19
N SER A 459 25.58 -70.96 23.31
CA SER A 459 25.72 -71.05 21.86
C SER A 459 27.16 -70.87 21.36
N PHE A 460 28.14 -71.03 22.24
CA PHE A 460 29.55 -71.05 21.87
C PHE A 460 29.96 -72.43 21.34
N MET A 461 30.57 -72.45 20.16
CA MET A 461 31.19 -73.61 19.52
C MET A 461 30.30 -74.87 19.49
N ARG A 462 29.09 -74.73 18.92
CA ARG A 462 28.09 -75.82 18.82
C ARG A 462 28.10 -76.51 17.46
N THR A 463 27.79 -77.79 17.46
CA THR A 463 27.51 -78.60 16.26
C THR A 463 26.07 -78.36 15.76
N ASP A 464 25.80 -78.75 14.50
CA ASP A 464 24.44 -78.72 13.94
C ASP A 464 23.45 -79.49 14.84
N ALA A 465 23.85 -80.69 15.30
CA ALA A 465 23.01 -81.56 16.12
C ALA A 465 22.66 -80.94 17.49
N GLU A 466 23.60 -80.23 18.11
CA GLU A 466 23.35 -79.55 19.39
C GLU A 466 22.43 -78.35 19.24
N LEU A 467 22.56 -77.59 18.16
CA LEU A 467 21.62 -76.50 17.85
C LEU A 467 20.23 -77.03 17.54
N GLU A 468 20.13 -78.12 16.77
CA GLU A 468 18.86 -78.78 16.48
C GLU A 468 18.20 -79.30 17.77
N ALA A 469 18.97 -79.95 18.65
CA ALA A 469 18.47 -80.42 19.94
C ALA A 469 18.00 -79.28 20.85
N PHE A 470 18.71 -78.14 20.85
CA PHE A 470 18.27 -76.93 21.54
C PHE A 470 16.95 -76.41 20.97
N CYS A 471 16.86 -76.31 19.64
CA CYS A 471 15.66 -75.85 18.96
C CYS A 471 14.45 -76.74 19.24
N GLN A 472 14.61 -78.07 19.20
CA GLN A 472 13.57 -79.04 19.55
C GLN A 472 13.16 -78.94 21.03
N LYS A 473 14.13 -78.79 21.94
CA LYS A 473 13.87 -78.71 23.40
C LYS A 473 12.94 -77.54 23.77
N TYR A 474 13.06 -76.42 23.06
CA TYR A 474 12.31 -75.20 23.36
C TYR A 474 11.22 -74.88 22.33
N ASP A 475 10.95 -75.77 21.38
CA ASP A 475 9.96 -75.60 20.31
C ASP A 475 10.22 -74.32 19.47
N ILE A 476 11.49 -74.10 19.13
CA ILE A 476 12.00 -72.95 18.35
C ILE A 476 12.75 -73.42 17.09
N GLU A 477 12.18 -74.39 16.39
CA GLU A 477 12.77 -75.08 15.22
C GLU A 477 13.26 -74.16 14.08
N TYR A 478 12.82 -72.91 14.04
CA TYR A 478 13.23 -71.93 13.02
C TYR A 478 14.42 -71.04 13.45
N TYR A 479 14.84 -71.07 14.72
CA TYR A 479 15.82 -70.11 15.25
C TYR A 479 17.20 -70.22 14.58
N TYR A 480 17.73 -71.44 14.45
CA TYR A 480 19.01 -71.74 13.78
C TYR A 480 18.82 -72.41 12.41
N ARG A 481 17.77 -72.05 11.67
CA ARG A 481 17.56 -72.55 10.32
C ARG A 481 18.47 -71.82 9.34
N PHE A 482 19.27 -72.52 8.54
CA PHE A 482 20.12 -71.91 7.52
C PHE A 482 20.24 -72.79 6.28
N ASP A 483 20.72 -72.20 5.18
CA ASP A 483 20.98 -72.94 3.94
C ASP A 483 22.36 -73.61 4.03
N HIS A 484 22.36 -74.91 4.34
CA HIS A 484 23.58 -75.71 4.49
C HIS A 484 24.45 -75.75 3.22
N SER A 485 23.89 -75.46 2.04
CA SER A 485 24.63 -75.47 0.78
C SER A 485 25.53 -74.23 0.59
N LYS A 486 25.26 -73.15 1.32
CA LYS A 486 26.01 -71.89 1.25
C LYS A 486 27.27 -71.86 2.11
N TYR A 487 27.38 -72.78 3.07
CA TYR A 487 28.42 -72.73 4.11
C TYR A 487 29.22 -74.03 4.21
N PRO A 488 30.48 -73.99 4.70
CA PRO A 488 31.29 -75.19 4.92
C PRO A 488 30.58 -76.22 5.81
N ALA A 489 31.00 -77.48 5.71
CA ALA A 489 30.56 -78.52 6.64
C ALA A 489 31.00 -78.17 8.07
N ARG A 490 30.06 -78.27 9.02
CA ARG A 490 30.32 -78.12 10.45
C ARG A 490 30.84 -79.45 11.01
N SER A 491 31.48 -79.38 12.16
CA SER A 491 31.92 -80.58 12.86
C SER A 491 30.74 -81.37 13.42
N ASP A 492 30.86 -82.70 13.38
CA ASP A 492 29.91 -83.65 14.01
C ASP A 492 30.36 -84.06 15.42
N VAL A 493 31.51 -83.58 15.90
CA VAL A 493 32.08 -83.89 17.22
C VAL A 493 31.88 -82.71 18.15
N SER A 494 31.11 -82.90 19.23
CA SER A 494 30.92 -81.84 20.23
C SER A 494 32.23 -81.50 20.93
N TYR A 495 32.42 -80.22 21.23
CA TYR A 495 33.48 -79.75 22.13
C TYR A 495 33.21 -80.01 23.62
N TYR A 496 31.98 -80.41 23.94
CA TYR A 496 31.52 -80.60 25.31
C TYR A 496 31.38 -82.08 25.70
N ASP A 497 31.64 -82.98 24.75
CA ASP A 497 31.76 -84.43 24.94
C ASP A 497 33.22 -84.81 25.22
#